data_AF-A0A6L6FE64-F1
#
_entry.id   AF-A0A6L6FE64-F1
#
_cell.length_a   1.000
_cell.length_b   1.000
_cell.length_c   1.000
_cell.angle_alpha   90.00
_cell.angle_beta   90.00
_cell.angle_gamma   90.00
#
_symmetry.space_group_name_H-M   'P 1'
#
loop_
_entity.id
_entity.type
_entity.pdbx_description
1 polymer ?
#
loop_
_entity_poly.entity_id
_entity_poly.type
_entity_poly.pdbx_seq_one_letter_code
_entity_poly.pdbx_strand_id
1 'polypeptide(L)'
;MKMHNNWQVCSLIVQVKSERIPAVTDELHQEPNCEVAISSPENGKLIVVVEGEDSKTLLDTIDFIRDIDGVLDVSLVYHQQDEQCEEKV
;
A
#
# COMPACT_ATOMS: atom_id res chain seq x y z
N MET A 1 9.20 6.52 29.10
CA MET A 1 8.70 5.50 28.16
C MET A 1 8.72 6.14 26.77
N LYS A 2 9.73 5.89 25.93
CA LYS A 2 9.69 6.37 24.55
C LYS A 2 8.72 5.46 23.80
N MET A 3 7.50 5.92 23.60
CA MET A 3 6.56 5.29 22.68
C MET A 3 7.13 5.55 21.29
N HIS A 4 7.92 4.62 20.74
CA HIS A 4 8.24 4.65 19.32
C HIS A 4 6.94 4.28 18.61
N ASN A 5 6.15 5.29 18.26
CA ASN A 5 5.07 5.13 17.30
C ASN A 5 5.76 4.82 15.97
N ASN A 6 6.03 3.54 15.72
CA ASN A 6 6.72 3.06 14.54
C ASN A 6 5.75 3.04 13.37
N TRP A 7 5.12 4.19 13.15
CA TRP A 7 4.16 4.42 12.08
C TRP A 7 4.89 4.33 10.75
N GLN A 8 4.52 3.34 9.96
CA GLN A 8 5.12 3.07 8.67
C GLN A 8 4.10 3.35 7.59
N VAL A 9 4.54 4.10 6.58
CA VAL A 9 3.75 4.37 5.37
C VAL A 9 4.49 3.78 4.19
N CYS A 10 3.78 3.00 3.36
CA CYS A 10 4.32 2.47 2.12
C CYS A 10 3.39 2.81 0.96
N SER A 11 3.96 2.83 -0.24
CA SER A 11 3.18 2.97 -1.47
C SER A 11 3.27 1.69 -2.29
N LEU A 12 2.12 1.27 -2.80
CA LEU A 12 1.93 0.05 -3.57
C LEU A 12 1.42 0.43 -4.97
N ILE A 13 1.98 -0.19 -5.99
CA ILE A 13 1.36 -0.29 -7.30
C ILE A 13 0.52 -1.56 -7.28
N VAL A 14 -0.79 -1.40 -7.38
CA VAL A 14 -1.75 -2.49 -7.53
C VAL A 14 -2.15 -2.55 -8.99
N GLN A 15 -1.77 -3.63 -9.65
CA GLN A 15 -2.25 -3.93 -10.99
C GLN A 15 -3.61 -4.63 -10.85
N VAL A 16 -4.64 -4.07 -11.48
CA VAL A 16 -6.03 -4.52 -11.42
C VAL A 16 -6.53 -4.73 -12.84
N LYS A 17 -7.43 -5.70 -13.03
CA LYS A 17 -8.20 -5.82 -14.26
C LYS A 17 -8.98 -4.52 -14.50
N SER A 18 -8.84 -3.90 -15.67
CA SER A 18 -9.47 -2.60 -15.97
C SER A 18 -10.98 -2.57 -15.72
N GLU A 19 -11.67 -3.69 -15.97
CA GLU A 19 -13.11 -3.88 -15.71
C GLU A 19 -13.49 -3.92 -14.22
N ARG A 20 -12.53 -4.22 -13.33
CA ARG A 20 -12.72 -4.30 -11.87
C ARG A 20 -12.16 -3.11 -11.12
N ILE A 21 -11.46 -2.19 -11.77
CA ILE A 21 -10.89 -1.00 -11.12
C ILE A 21 -11.89 -0.25 -10.23
N PRO A 22 -13.13 0.03 -10.66
CA PRO A 22 -14.10 0.72 -9.81
C PRO A 22 -14.41 -0.08 -8.55
N ALA A 23 -14.65 -1.39 -8.68
CA ALA A 23 -14.98 -2.27 -7.56
C ALA A 23 -13.82 -2.39 -6.56
N VAL A 24 -12.58 -2.59 -7.06
CA VAL A 24 -11.39 -2.65 -6.22
C VAL A 24 -11.14 -1.31 -5.52
N THR A 25 -11.36 -0.19 -6.21
CA THR A 25 -11.19 1.14 -5.62
C THR A 25 -12.19 1.39 -4.50
N ASP A 26 -13.45 0.99 -4.69
CA ASP A 26 -14.49 1.09 -3.65
C ASP A 26 -14.17 0.23 -2.44
N GLU A 27 -13.64 -0.98 -2.63
CA GLU A 27 -13.22 -1.89 -1.56
C GLU A 27 -12.03 -1.32 -0.78
N LEU A 28 -11.03 -0.77 -1.48
CA LEU A 28 -9.88 -0.09 -0.86
C LEU A 28 -10.29 1.15 -0.07
N HIS A 29 -11.32 1.88 -0.50
CA HIS A 29 -11.85 3.03 0.25
C HIS A 29 -12.61 2.65 1.53
N GLN A 30 -13.01 1.39 1.69
CA GLN A 30 -13.59 0.90 2.95
C GLN A 30 -12.51 0.57 3.98
N GLU A 31 -11.27 0.33 3.55
CA GLU A 31 -10.16 0.04 4.44
C GLU A 31 -9.60 1.33 5.05
N PRO A 32 -9.66 1.51 6.38
CA PRO A 32 -9.22 2.74 7.03
C PRO A 32 -7.71 2.99 6.92
N ASN A 33 -6.94 1.94 6.66
CA ASN A 33 -5.48 1.98 6.58
C ASN A 33 -4.98 2.07 5.11
N CYS A 34 -5.88 2.23 4.14
CA CYS A 34 -5.59 2.28 2.73
C CYS A 34 -6.16 3.55 2.09
N GLU A 35 -5.38 4.18 1.23
CA GLU A 35 -5.83 5.31 0.43
C GLU A 35 -5.43 5.10 -1.04
N VAL A 36 -6.39 5.22 -1.97
CA VAL A 36 -6.09 5.21 -3.40
C VAL A 36 -5.63 6.61 -3.83
N ALA A 37 -4.32 6.81 -3.87
CA ALA A 37 -3.72 8.10 -4.24
C ALA A 37 -3.87 8.43 -5.73
N ILE A 38 -3.74 7.42 -6.61
CA ILE A 38 -3.85 7.59 -8.06
C ILE A 38 -4.55 6.37 -8.67
N SER A 39 -5.53 6.61 -9.53
CA SER A 39 -6.13 5.57 -10.38
C SER A 39 -5.83 5.82 -11.85
N SER A 40 -5.30 4.82 -12.56
CA SER A 40 -5.07 4.85 -14.00
C SER A 40 -5.80 3.70 -14.70
N PRO A 41 -7.12 3.87 -15.00
CA PRO A 41 -7.95 2.83 -15.58
C PRO A 41 -7.43 2.30 -16.93
N GLU A 42 -6.87 3.20 -17.74
CA GLU A 42 -6.29 2.90 -19.06
C GLU A 42 -5.14 1.89 -18.99
N ASN A 43 -4.38 1.90 -17.90
CA ASN A 43 -3.21 1.05 -17.70
C ASN A 43 -3.47 -0.10 -16.72
N GLY A 44 -4.68 -0.18 -16.15
CA GLY A 44 -5.00 -1.19 -15.15
C GLY A 44 -4.27 -0.98 -13.82
N LYS A 45 -3.84 0.24 -13.49
CA LYS A 45 -2.94 0.50 -12.35
C LYS A 45 -3.60 1.41 -11.32
N LEU A 46 -3.43 1.07 -10.05
CA LEU A 46 -3.77 1.89 -8.90
C LEU A 46 -2.49 2.13 -8.08
N ILE A 47 -2.29 3.36 -7.63
CA ILE A 47 -1.31 3.69 -6.61
C ILE A 47 -2.08 3.77 -5.30
N VAL A 48 -1.73 2.88 -4.38
CA VAL A 48 -2.34 2.79 -3.05
C VAL A 48 -1.29 3.15 -2.02
N VAL A 49 -1.65 4.00 -1.07
CA VAL A 49 -0.85 4.31 0.10
C VAL A 49 -1.43 3.50 1.25
N VAL A 50 -0.56 2.80 1.97
CA VAL A 50 -0.94 2.03 3.14
C VAL A 50 -0.15 2.53 4.34
N GLU A 51 -0.85 2.72 5.43
CA GLU A 51 -0.28 3.14 6.71
C GLU A 51 -0.55 2.11 7.80
N GLY A 52 0.40 1.94 8.71
CA GLY A 52 0.28 0.96 9.79
C GLY A 52 1.17 1.30 10.98
N GLU A 53 0.74 0.90 12.17
CA GLU A 53 1.48 1.12 13.41
C GLU A 53 2.72 0.23 13.55
N ASP A 54 2.82 -0.81 12.71
CA ASP A 54 3.92 -1.77 12.68
C ASP A 54 3.99 -2.51 11.33
N SER A 55 5.11 -3.20 11.08
CA SER A 55 5.35 -3.90 9.81
C SER A 55 4.41 -5.08 9.57
N LYS A 56 3.83 -5.68 10.62
CA LYS A 56 2.85 -6.76 10.46
C LYS A 56 1.53 -6.20 9.95
N THR A 57 1.05 -5.09 10.53
CA THR A 57 -0.16 -4.40 10.04
C THR A 57 -0.02 -4.03 8.56
N LEU A 58 1.15 -3.55 8.13
CA LEU A 58 1.42 -3.31 6.71
C LEU A 58 1.33 -4.57 5.84
N LEU A 59 1.93 -5.67 6.29
CA LEU A 59 1.91 -6.94 5.55
C LEU A 59 0.50 -7.52 5.46
N ASP A 60 -0.25 -7.51 6.56
CA ASP A 60 -1.63 -7.97 6.62
C ASP A 60 -2.51 -7.18 5.62
N THR A 61 -2.31 -5.85 5.54
CA THR A 61 -3.01 -5.01 4.56
C THR A 61 -2.57 -5.29 3.11
N ILE A 62 -1.28 -5.53 2.86
CA ILE A 62 -0.79 -5.91 1.52
C ILE A 62 -1.40 -7.24 1.08
N ASP A 63 -1.48 -8.21 1.98
CA ASP A 63 -2.08 -9.52 1.70
C ASP A 63 -3.59 -9.38 1.46
N PHE A 64 -4.28 -8.54 2.23
CA PHE A 64 -5.69 -8.18 1.97
C PHE A 64 -5.87 -7.62 0.55
N ILE A 65 -5.09 -6.61 0.17
CA ILE A 65 -5.16 -5.98 -1.16
C ILE A 65 -4.93 -7.02 -2.26
N ARG A 66 -4.00 -7.96 -2.03
CA ARG A 66 -3.67 -9.01 -3.00
C ARG A 66 -4.80 -10.02 -3.19
N ASP A 67 -5.63 -10.25 -2.18
CA ASP A 67 -6.75 -11.21 -2.21
C ASP A 67 -8.02 -10.63 -2.84
N ILE A 68 -8.08 -9.31 -3.06
CA ILE A 68 -9.24 -8.64 -3.70
C ILE A 68 -9.49 -9.20 -5.12
N ASP A 69 -10.73 -9.59 -5.41
CA ASP A 69 -11.13 -10.12 -6.72
C ASP A 69 -10.96 -9.09 -7.83
N GLY A 70 -10.00 -9.34 -8.72
CA GLY A 70 -9.65 -8.46 -9.82
C GLY A 70 -8.24 -7.88 -9.72
N VAL A 71 -7.57 -8.02 -8.58
CA VAL A 71 -6.15 -7.72 -8.45
C VAL A 71 -5.33 -8.78 -9.16
N LEU A 72 -4.35 -8.32 -9.95
CA LEU A 72 -3.45 -9.14 -10.77
C LEU A 72 -2.06 -9.21 -10.17
N ASP A 73 -1.59 -8.09 -9.61
CA ASP A 73 -0.29 -7.98 -8.97
C ASP A 73 -0.29 -6.85 -7.94
N VAL A 74 0.52 -6.99 -6.89
CA VAL A 74 0.78 -5.94 -5.90
C VAL A 74 2.29 -5.80 -5.76
N SER A 75 2.80 -4.67 -6.23
CA SER A 75 4.21 -4.31 -6.22
C SER A 75 4.47 -3.19 -5.22
N LEU A 76 5.30 -3.45 -4.21
CA LEU A 76 5.67 -2.45 -3.21
C LEU A 76 6.74 -1.50 -3.79
N VAL A 77 6.42 -0.21 -3.87
CA VAL A 77 7.25 0.82 -4.53
C VAL A 77 8.22 1.49 -3.56
N TYR A 78 7.88 1.55 -2.28
CA TYR A 78 8.71 2.27 -1.30
C TYR A 78 8.65 1.64 0.09
N HIS A 79 9.82 1.57 0.71
CA HIS A 79 10.00 1.25 2.13
C HIS A 79 10.87 2.37 2.71
N GLN A 80 10.27 3.35 3.42
CA GLN A 80 11.06 4.23 4.27
C GLN A 80 11.39 3.45 5.54
N GLN A 81 12.56 2.82 5.56
CA GLN A 81 13.23 2.56 6.83
C GLN A 81 14.08 3.79 7.12
N ASP A 82 13.86 4.44 8.27
CA ASP A 82 14.85 5.36 8.84
C ASP A 82 16.10 4.56 9.25
N GLU A 83 16.84 4.04 8.27
CA GLU A 83 18.24 3.69 8.48
C GLU A 83 19.02 5.00 8.40
N GLN A 84 19.45 5.49 9.56
CA GLN A 84 20.57 6.43 9.65
C GLN A 84 21.74 5.86 8.84
N CYS A 85 21.91 6.38 7.64
CA CYS A 85 23.14 6.19 6.89
C CYS A 85 24.21 7.01 7.61
N GLU A 86 24.96 6.38 8.52
CA GLU A 86 26.22 6.92 9.01
C GLU A 86 27.16 7.04 7.81
N GLU A 87 27.24 8.23 7.23
CA GLU A 87 28.31 8.60 6.32
C GLU A 87 29.59 8.68 7.15
N LYS A 88 30.36 7.58 7.17
CA LYS A 88 31.73 7.58 7.69
C LYS A 88 32.58 8.49 6.80
N VAL A 89 32.85 9.70 7.31
CA VAL A 89 33.95 10.57 6.85
C VAL A 89 35.25 10.24 7.58
#